data_AF-A0A2W1N2X4-F1
#
_entry.id   AF-A0A2W1N2X4-F1
#
_cell.length_a   1.000
_cell.length_b   1.000
_cell.length_c   1.000
_cell.angle_alpha   90.00
_cell.angle_beta   90.00
_cell.angle_gamma   90.00
#
_symmetry.space_group_name_H-M   'P 1'
#
loop_
_entity.id
_entity.type
_entity.pdbx_description
1 polymer ?
#
loop_
_entity_poly.entity_id
_entity_poly.type
_entity_poly.pdbx_seq_one_letter_code
_entity_poly.pdbx_strand_id
1 'polypeptide(L)'
;MAGPAIRSVARTTKKNSIIYVQDGWQTLVDQLYEKAVRSGVSMMTGKNVTEIEHDGAIRKIKFADGQEMDITHVISATPPEITAACWSGNVLFGVYA
;
A
#
# COMPACT_ATOMS: atom_id res chain seq x y z
N MET A 1 16.84 25.70 13.49
CA MET A 1 16.92 26.27 12.13
C MET A 1 17.27 25.15 11.15
N ALA A 2 16.28 24.46 10.56
CA ALA A 2 16.50 23.28 9.68
C ALA A 2 15.72 23.34 8.35
N GLY A 3 15.16 24.51 8.01
CA GLY A 3 14.40 24.70 6.75
C GLY A 3 15.22 24.92 5.47
N PRO A 4 16.43 25.53 5.51
CA PRO A 4 17.19 25.80 4.28
C PRO A 4 17.89 24.56 3.70
N ALA A 5 18.40 23.66 4.54
CA ALA A 5 19.18 22.49 4.11
C ALA A 5 18.32 21.43 3.38
N ILE A 6 17.06 21.25 3.79
CA ILE A 6 16.14 20.30 3.14
C ILE A 6 15.76 20.79 1.73
N ARG A 7 15.64 22.11 1.54
CA ARG A 7 15.33 22.72 0.23
C ARG A 7 16.48 22.62 -0.78
N SER A 8 17.74 22.60 -0.34
CA SER A 8 18.87 22.42 -1.26
C SER A 8 18.99 20.98 -1.74
N VAL A 9 18.75 19.99 -0.87
CA VAL A 9 18.73 18.56 -1.26
C VAL A 9 17.65 18.30 -2.31
N ALA A 10 16.45 18.87 -2.14
CA ALA A 10 15.36 18.76 -3.12
C ALA A 10 15.67 19.43 -4.47
N ARG A 11 16.59 20.42 -4.51
CA ARG A 11 17.03 21.10 -5.75
C ARG A 11 18.17 20.38 -6.46
N THR A 12 18.97 19.59 -5.76
CA THR A 12 20.14 18.90 -6.32
C THR A 12 19.82 17.54 -6.94
N THR A 13 18.65 16.97 -6.67
CA THR A 13 18.18 15.78 -7.37
C THR A 13 17.79 16.20 -8.79
N LYS A 14 18.69 16.02 -9.75
CA LYS A 14 18.41 16.25 -11.17
C LYS A 14 17.08 15.56 -11.52
N LYS A 15 16.18 16.27 -12.22
CA LYS A 15 15.12 15.58 -12.97
C LYS A 15 15.81 14.47 -13.78
N ASN A 16 15.43 13.22 -13.54
CA ASN A 16 15.99 12.02 -14.16
C ASN A 16 17.31 11.43 -13.57
N SER A 17 17.72 11.74 -12.34
CA SER A 17 18.81 10.98 -11.68
C SER A 17 18.31 9.65 -11.10
N ILE A 18 19.01 8.56 -11.44
CA ILE A 18 18.84 7.26 -10.77
C ILE A 18 19.46 7.38 -9.37
N ILE A 19 18.68 7.05 -8.34
CA ILE A 19 19.15 7.01 -6.95
C ILE A 19 19.51 5.57 -6.63
N TYR A 20 20.79 5.34 -6.36
CA TYR A 20 21.26 4.05 -5.84
C TYR A 20 21.09 4.04 -4.33
N VAL A 21 20.38 3.03 -3.83
CA VAL A 21 20.27 2.77 -2.40
C VAL A 21 21.53 2.02 -1.98
N GLN A 22 22.25 2.57 -1.00
CA GLN A 22 23.38 1.89 -0.39
C GLN A 22 22.89 0.55 0.20
N ASP A 23 23.65 -0.52 -0.03
CA ASP A 23 23.30 -1.90 0.36
C ASP A 23 22.10 -2.50 -0.40
N GLY A 24 21.58 -1.79 -1.41
CA GLY A 24 20.55 -2.28 -2.33
C GLY A 24 19.13 -1.90 -1.94
N TRP A 25 18.17 -2.14 -2.85
CA TRP A 25 16.75 -1.79 -2.65
C TRP A 25 16.09 -2.52 -1.49
N GLN A 26 16.56 -3.73 -1.16
CA GLN A 26 16.05 -4.52 -0.04
C GLN A 26 16.20 -3.75 1.29
N THR A 27 17.30 -3.03 1.49
CA THR A 27 17.55 -2.21 2.68
C THR A 27 16.46 -1.16 2.92
N LEU A 28 15.89 -0.58 1.85
CA LEU A 28 14.78 0.35 1.97
C LEU A 28 13.50 -0.36 2.42
N VAL A 29 13.23 -1.54 1.85
CA VAL A 29 12.06 -2.36 2.20
C VAL A 29 12.15 -2.80 3.65
N ASP A 30 13.31 -3.26 4.10
CA ASP A 30 13.56 -3.72 5.47
C ASP A 30 13.35 -2.57 6.46
N GLN A 31 13.88 -1.38 6.17
CA GLN A 31 13.67 -0.19 7.02
C GLN A 31 12.21 0.25 7.09
N LEU A 32 11.44 0.13 6.01
CA LEU A 32 10.00 0.43 6.01
C LEU A 32 9.24 -0.61 6.84
N TYR A 33 9.59 -1.89 6.70
CA TYR A 33 9.02 -2.98 7.48
C TYR A 33 9.25 -2.75 8.99
N GLU A 34 10.48 -2.50 9.40
CA GLU A 34 10.82 -2.25 10.81
C GLU A 34 10.07 -1.05 11.38
N LYS A 35 9.96 0.05 10.63
CA LYS A 35 9.22 1.25 11.05
C LYS A 35 7.73 0.97 11.22
N ALA A 36 7.14 0.21 10.31
CA ALA A 36 5.72 -0.15 10.37
C ALA A 36 5.45 -1.04 11.60
N VAL A 37 6.26 -2.09 11.81
CA VAL A 37 6.13 -2.96 12.99
C VAL A 37 6.31 -2.19 14.29
N ARG A 38 7.33 -1.31 14.36
CA ARG A 38 7.55 -0.44 15.52
C ARG A 38 6.40 0.54 15.78
N SER A 39 5.63 0.86 14.75
CA SER A 39 4.43 1.70 14.84
C SER A 39 3.16 0.90 15.19
N GLY A 40 3.28 -0.42 15.43
CA GLY A 40 2.17 -1.28 15.81
C GLY A 40 1.45 -1.94 14.63
N VAL A 41 1.99 -1.89 13.41
CA VAL A 41 1.40 -2.58 12.26
C VAL A 41 1.65 -4.08 12.37
N SER A 42 0.58 -4.88 12.23
CA SER A 42 0.68 -6.34 12.09
C SER A 42 0.92 -6.72 10.64
N MET A 43 2.03 -7.42 10.39
CA MET A 43 2.40 -7.90 9.06
C MET A 43 1.87 -9.32 8.86
N MET A 44 1.01 -9.51 7.86
CA MET A 44 0.40 -10.81 7.55
C MET A 44 0.86 -11.27 6.17
N THR A 45 1.74 -12.27 6.14
CA THR A 45 2.22 -12.89 4.89
C THR A 45 1.43 -14.17 4.58
N GLY A 46 1.41 -14.57 3.32
CA GLY A 46 0.64 -15.75 2.86
C GLY A 46 -0.88 -15.58 2.96
N LYS A 47 -1.37 -14.36 3.23
CA LYS A 47 -2.78 -14.02 3.34
C LYS A 47 -3.26 -13.33 2.08
N ASN A 48 -3.88 -14.09 1.19
CA ASN A 48 -4.45 -13.57 -0.04
C ASN A 48 -5.88 -13.09 0.22
N VAL A 49 -6.17 -11.82 -0.03
CA VAL A 49 -7.51 -11.24 0.08
C VAL A 49 -8.28 -11.56 -1.19
N THR A 50 -9.44 -12.21 -1.04
CA THR A 50 -10.30 -12.61 -2.17
C THR A 50 -11.56 -11.78 -2.26
N GLU A 51 -11.95 -11.14 -1.16
CA GLU A 51 -13.18 -10.36 -1.10
C GLU A 51 -13.03 -9.15 -0.18
N ILE A 52 -13.50 -7.99 -0.64
CA ILE A 52 -13.68 -6.77 0.12
C ILE A 52 -15.18 -6.52 0.19
N GLU A 53 -15.75 -6.74 1.36
CA GLU A 53 -17.18 -6.57 1.62
C GLU A 53 -17.47 -5.11 1.93
N HIS A 54 -18.45 -4.55 1.19
CA HIS A 54 -18.90 -3.19 1.39
C HIS A 54 -20.43 -3.09 1.25
N ASP A 55 -21.03 -2.25 2.10
CA ASP A 55 -22.45 -1.89 2.05
C ASP A 55 -22.56 -0.41 2.43
N GLY A 56 -22.52 0.46 1.41
CA GLY A 56 -22.32 1.91 1.57
C GLY A 56 -20.93 2.34 2.10
N ALA A 57 -20.25 1.48 2.86
CA ALA A 57 -18.88 1.63 3.35
C ALA A 57 -18.20 0.25 3.44
N ILE A 58 -16.86 0.22 3.47
CA ILE A 58 -16.09 -1.01 3.67
C ILE A 58 -16.32 -1.49 5.11
N ARG A 59 -16.54 -2.81 5.28
CA ARG A 59 -16.80 -3.41 6.59
C ARG A 59 -15.83 -4.51 6.94
N LYS A 60 -15.41 -5.30 5.93
CA LYS A 60 -14.71 -6.56 6.16
C LYS A 60 -13.93 -6.97 4.91
N ILE A 61 -12.89 -7.77 5.12
CA ILE A 61 -12.22 -8.53 4.06
C ILE A 61 -12.25 -10.02 4.35
N LYS A 62 -12.26 -10.83 3.29
CA LYS A 62 -12.13 -12.28 3.35
C LYS A 62 -10.85 -12.73 2.69
N PHE A 63 -10.22 -13.72 3.29
CA PHE A 63 -9.00 -14.34 2.80
C PHE A 63 -9.32 -15.64 2.07
N ALA A 64 -8.41 -16.08 1.19
CA ALA A 64 -8.54 -17.31 0.43
C ALA A 64 -8.65 -18.59 1.30
N ASP A 65 -8.19 -18.53 2.56
CA ASP A 65 -8.33 -19.61 3.54
C ASP A 65 -9.68 -19.60 4.28
N GLY A 66 -10.60 -18.71 3.88
CA GLY A 66 -11.92 -18.54 4.47
C GLY A 66 -11.94 -17.71 5.75
N GLN A 67 -10.79 -17.22 6.24
CA GLN A 67 -10.78 -16.31 7.38
C GLN A 67 -11.32 -14.94 6.99
N GLU A 68 -11.89 -14.25 7.96
CA GLU A 68 -12.45 -12.90 7.79
C GLU A 68 -11.82 -11.93 8.78
N MET A 69 -11.73 -10.67 8.39
CA MET A 69 -11.26 -9.60 9.27
C MET A 69 -12.07 -8.33 9.05
N ASP A 70 -12.62 -7.79 10.14
CA ASP A 70 -13.33 -6.51 10.12
C ASP A 70 -12.35 -5.35 9.88
N ILE A 71 -12.69 -4.49 8.93
CA ILE A 71 -11.85 -3.35 8.54
C ILE A 71 -12.70 -2.20 8.01
N THR A 72 -12.30 -0.98 8.32
CA THR A 72 -13.05 0.23 7.94
C THR A 72 -12.49 0.93 6.70
N HIS A 73 -11.20 0.76 6.43
CA HIS A 73 -10.51 1.43 5.33
C HIS A 73 -9.47 0.50 4.71
N VAL A 74 -9.35 0.52 3.38
CA VAL A 74 -8.39 -0.30 2.64
C VAL A 74 -7.56 0.60 1.73
N ILE A 75 -6.24 0.40 1.76
CA ILE A 75 -5.31 0.93 0.76
C ILE A 75 -4.80 -0.26 -0.03
N SER A 76 -5.12 -0.32 -1.33
CA SER A 76 -4.61 -1.38 -2.21
C SER A 76 -3.33 -0.90 -2.90
N ALA A 77 -2.27 -1.69 -2.75
CA ALA A 77 -1.02 -1.55 -3.51
C ALA A 77 -0.88 -2.67 -4.57
N THR A 78 -1.99 -3.35 -4.90
CA THR A 78 -2.04 -4.35 -5.98
C THR A 78 -2.45 -3.68 -7.29
N PRO A 79 -2.21 -4.34 -8.45
CA PRO A 79 -2.71 -3.83 -9.72
C PRO A 79 -4.23 -3.57 -9.68
N PRO A 80 -4.73 -2.58 -10.45
CA PRO A 80 -6.16 -2.26 -10.48
C PRO A 80 -7.05 -3.44 -10.82
N GLU A 81 -6.64 -4.33 -11.75
CA GLU A 81 -7.42 -5.52 -12.10
C GLU A 81 -7.61 -6.49 -10.93
N ILE A 82 -6.60 -6.64 -10.06
CA ILE A 82 -6.68 -7.51 -8.88
C ILE A 82 -7.58 -6.88 -7.82
N THR A 83 -7.45 -5.57 -7.61
CA THR A 83 -8.30 -4.84 -6.66
C THR A 83 -9.76 -4.89 -7.08
N ALA A 84 -10.05 -4.73 -8.38
CA ALA A 84 -11.39 -4.80 -8.95
C ALA A 84 -12.00 -6.20 -8.80
N ALA A 85 -11.22 -7.26 -9.00
CA ALA A 85 -11.70 -8.64 -8.85
C ALA A 85 -12.08 -9.00 -7.41
N CYS A 86 -11.46 -8.38 -6.41
CA CYS A 86 -11.79 -8.60 -4.99
C CYS A 86 -13.00 -7.79 -4.53
N TRP A 87 -13.55 -6.91 -5.36
CA TRP A 87 -14.59 -5.98 -4.97
C TRP A 87 -15.98 -6.63 -5.06
N SER A 88 -16.65 -6.85 -3.91
CA SER A 88 -17.91 -7.63 -3.84
C SER A 88 -19.19 -6.80 -3.91
N GLY A 89 -19.17 -5.69 -4.64
CA GLY A 89 -20.41 -4.96 -4.90
C GLY A 89 -20.44 -4.32 -6.27
N ASN A 90 -21.63 -3.91 -6.64
CA ASN A 90 -21.95 -3.49 -8.00
C ASN A 90 -21.32 -2.12 -8.28
N VAL A 91 -20.04 -2.11 -8.66
CA VAL A 91 -19.34 -0.91 -9.15
C VAL A 91 -19.18 -1.08 -10.65
N LEU A 92 -20.06 -0.38 -11.39
CA LEU A 92 -19.85 -0.11 -12.80
C LEU A 92 -18.51 0.64 -12.92
N PHE A 93 -17.45 -0.06 -13.29
CA PHE A 93 -16.17 0.56 -13.62
C PHE A 93 -16.38 1.43 -14.87
N GLY A 94 -16.74 2.70 -14.66
CA GLY A 94 -16.69 3.73 -15.66
C GLY A 94 -15.23 4.02 -15.99
N VAL A 95 -14.75 3.47 -17.11
CA VAL A 95 -13.50 3.87 -17.75
C VAL A 95 -13.64 5.35 -18.13
N TYR A 96 -12.99 6.25 -17.39
CA TYR A 96 -12.75 7.60 -17.90
C TYR A 96 -11.59 7.51 -18.90
N ALA A 97 -11.94 7.68 -20.17
CA ALA A 97 -11.02 7.89 -21.29
C ALA A 97 -10.42 9.31 -21.25
#